data_AF-A0A2S0HVQ8-F1
#
_entry.id   AF-A0A2S0HVQ8-F1
#
_cell.length_a   1.000
_cell.length_b   1.000
_cell.length_c   1.000
_cell.angle_alpha   90.00
_cell.angle_beta   90.00
_cell.angle_gamma   90.00
#
_symmetry.space_group_name_H-M   'P 1'
#
loop_
_entity.id
_entity.type
_entity.pdbx_description
1 polymer ?
#
loop_
_entity_poly.entity_id
_entity_poly.type
_entity_poly.pdbx_seq_one_letter_code
_entity_poly.pdbx_strand_id
1 'polypeptide(L)'
;MKKVLLILIYICVSSVYSQDANLKEETSANNIDNLVYGVVYNEAGPIQGAMVRIKDTFEETRTAANGMYRILASKGDILEIRALGMLIKDTMVQDTRKIHIPLEPDGELLETIRILAKKGEKETVNTAFGEKKKAAVGYSTRNTINREEIRSDQLELWQILQKMPGVVVENPGGPNPLYKLRRTMEITIHGTTYPVLVVNGMLFEQNGQQPYVNVQQIKSIKVLNSLNATVKYGQLAAFGAIVIETDQGPEREYIEQPQLKQLSGNDYNEMISTLAEAREKSPKPEYVAQLEKAKDLDEARRIYLDLLKQTKPKSVSFYLEAGDYFRKWDPKFANEVVSNIAEIAPTNVKALKSLAYTYEAYGKDELATPIYERIVNLAPSEVQPYLDLARNYKQVGNYQLSATLYKQMVANSIPKVDFNEVGVIVFNEFKQLITLHKSKINFQDIPNELLRVGFKKDIRLVVEWNDPLADFELQFITPGKKYYPYLHNLYGDQDRLRQEIEQGFSIKEFDIEDADRGTWMINLKYSGIQDEINPTMLKYTLYRNYGLPTEERIVKIVKLQDLEEKVTLDSFVY
;
A
#
# COMPACT_ATOMS: atom_id res chain seq x y z
N MET A 1 13.21 21.01 -36.10
CA MET A 1 12.78 19.60 -36.21
C MET A 1 12.29 18.98 -34.89
N LYS A 2 12.78 19.36 -33.69
CA LYS A 2 12.26 18.83 -32.40
C LYS A 2 10.84 19.28 -32.00
N LYS A 3 10.30 20.37 -32.55
CA LYS A 3 8.91 20.83 -32.26
C LYS A 3 7.83 20.15 -33.10
N VAL A 4 8.19 19.46 -34.18
CA VAL A 4 7.21 18.79 -35.08
C VAL A 4 6.87 17.38 -34.59
N LEU A 5 7.79 16.72 -33.88
CA LEU A 5 7.57 15.37 -33.34
C LEU A 5 6.64 15.35 -32.11
N LEU A 6 6.66 16.41 -31.28
CA LEU A 6 5.76 16.52 -30.13
C LEU A 6 4.30 16.80 -30.55
N ILE A 7 4.11 17.48 -31.69
CA ILE A 7 2.78 17.80 -32.23
C ILE A 7 2.16 16.57 -32.90
N LEU A 8 2.96 15.67 -33.48
CA LEU A 8 2.47 14.42 -34.07
C LEU A 8 1.99 13.40 -33.01
N ILE A 9 2.60 13.36 -31.83
CA ILE A 9 2.13 12.54 -30.70
C ILE A 9 0.84 13.15 -30.10
N TYR A 10 0.73 14.48 -30.03
CA TYR A 10 -0.47 15.14 -29.51
C TYR A 10 -1.68 15.06 -30.46
N ILE A 11 -1.45 15.01 -31.79
CA ILE A 11 -2.51 14.89 -32.80
C ILE A 11 -3.02 13.44 -32.91
N CYS A 12 -2.18 12.41 -32.72
CA CYS A 12 -2.64 11.02 -32.67
C CYS A 12 -3.52 10.73 -31.44
N VAL A 13 -3.30 11.41 -30.31
CA VAL A 13 -4.11 11.21 -29.10
C VAL A 13 -5.46 11.96 -29.19
N SER A 14 -5.53 13.09 -29.90
CA SER A 14 -6.78 13.85 -30.04
C SER A 14 -7.69 13.35 -31.17
N SER A 15 -7.15 12.77 -32.24
CA SER A 15 -7.98 12.17 -33.31
C SER A 15 -8.62 10.84 -32.90
N VAL A 16 -8.00 10.09 -31.97
CA VAL A 16 -8.61 8.89 -31.37
C VAL A 16 -9.75 9.29 -30.41
N TYR A 17 -9.58 10.38 -29.64
CA TYR A 17 -10.61 10.87 -28.72
C TYR A 17 -11.90 11.35 -29.40
N SER A 18 -11.81 11.90 -30.62
CA SER A 18 -12.99 12.37 -31.35
C SER A 18 -13.76 11.25 -32.06
N GLN A 19 -13.13 10.12 -32.38
CA GLN A 19 -13.82 8.95 -32.93
C GLN A 19 -14.44 8.08 -31.81
N ASP A 20 -13.85 8.04 -30.62
CA ASP A 20 -14.40 7.32 -29.46
C ASP A 20 -15.63 8.01 -28.84
N ALA A 21 -15.76 9.34 -28.96
CA ALA A 21 -16.93 10.06 -28.47
C ALA A 21 -18.22 9.71 -29.25
N ASN A 22 -18.11 9.47 -30.56
CA ASN A 22 -19.25 9.07 -31.40
C ASN A 22 -19.52 7.55 -31.36
N LEU A 23 -18.60 6.72 -30.88
CA LEU A 23 -18.83 5.28 -30.66
C LEU A 23 -19.51 5.00 -29.31
N LYS A 24 -19.47 5.93 -28.35
CA LYS A 24 -20.06 5.76 -27.00
C LYS A 24 -21.58 5.90 -26.93
N GLU A 25 -22.22 6.60 -27.87
CA GLU A 25 -23.68 6.71 -27.89
C GLU A 25 -24.38 5.48 -28.50
N GLU A 26 -23.73 4.71 -29.38
CA GLU A 26 -24.35 3.51 -29.98
C GLU A 26 -24.02 2.17 -29.26
N THR A 27 -22.99 2.09 -28.41
CA THR A 27 -22.62 0.84 -27.71
C THR A 27 -23.21 0.65 -26.30
N SER A 28 -23.87 1.65 -25.73
CA SER A 28 -24.40 1.58 -24.35
C SER A 28 -25.74 0.84 -24.23
N ALA A 29 -26.45 0.58 -25.32
CA ALA A 29 -27.76 -0.10 -25.29
C ALA A 29 -27.68 -1.65 -25.40
N ASN A 30 -26.57 -2.22 -25.90
CA ASN A 30 -26.46 -3.66 -26.20
C ASN A 30 -25.64 -4.51 -25.21
N ASN A 31 -25.14 -3.93 -24.11
CA ASN A 31 -24.18 -4.63 -23.23
C ASN A 31 -24.77 -5.17 -21.91
N ILE A 32 -26.08 -5.01 -21.67
CA ILE A 32 -26.74 -5.49 -20.44
C ILE A 32 -27.02 -7.00 -20.52
N ASP A 33 -27.22 -7.55 -21.72
CA ASP A 33 -27.56 -8.97 -21.94
C ASP A 33 -26.41 -9.95 -21.60
N ASN A 34 -25.17 -9.45 -21.59
CA ASN A 34 -23.96 -10.21 -21.23
C ASN A 34 -23.48 -9.93 -19.80
N LEU A 35 -24.23 -9.16 -19.00
CA LEU A 35 -23.84 -8.86 -17.63
C LEU A 35 -24.13 -10.06 -16.72
N VAL A 36 -23.09 -10.78 -16.33
CA VAL A 36 -23.14 -11.82 -15.31
C VAL A 36 -22.93 -11.18 -13.94
N TYR A 37 -23.76 -11.57 -12.96
CA TYR A 37 -23.68 -11.02 -11.61
C TYR A 37 -24.06 -12.07 -10.56
N GLY A 38 -23.61 -11.86 -9.33
CA GLY A 38 -23.95 -12.77 -8.25
C GLY A 38 -23.16 -12.47 -6.98
N VAL A 39 -23.05 -13.48 -6.12
CA VAL A 39 -22.34 -13.39 -4.85
C VAL A 39 -21.35 -14.55 -4.77
N VAL A 40 -20.11 -14.25 -4.43
CA VAL A 40 -19.12 -15.26 -4.02
C VAL A 40 -19.17 -15.39 -2.50
N TYR A 41 -19.27 -16.62 -2.00
CA TYR A 41 -19.48 -16.89 -0.57
C TYR A 41 -18.86 -18.22 -0.14
N ASN A 42 -18.70 -18.42 1.17
CA ASN A 42 -18.40 -19.70 1.80
C ASN A 42 -19.36 -19.96 2.97
N GLU A 43 -19.06 -20.97 3.79
CA GLU A 43 -19.84 -21.29 4.99
C GLU A 43 -19.92 -20.13 6.01
N ALA A 44 -18.88 -19.29 6.10
CA ALA A 44 -18.83 -18.16 7.01
C ALA A 44 -19.60 -16.94 6.51
N GLY A 45 -19.85 -16.85 5.20
CA GLY A 45 -20.62 -15.76 4.60
C GLY A 45 -20.06 -15.29 3.26
N PRO A 46 -20.44 -14.08 2.80
CA PRO A 46 -19.92 -13.51 1.56
C PRO A 46 -18.41 -13.22 1.65
N ILE A 47 -17.69 -13.42 0.55
CA ILE A 47 -16.24 -13.20 0.46
C ILE A 47 -15.96 -11.87 -0.23
N GLN A 48 -15.34 -10.94 0.50
CA GLN A 48 -14.85 -9.67 -0.04
C GLN A 48 -13.53 -9.86 -0.79
N GLY A 49 -13.34 -9.11 -1.88
CA GLY A 49 -12.08 -9.05 -2.63
C GLY A 49 -11.74 -10.27 -3.47
N ALA A 50 -12.62 -11.27 -3.54
CA ALA A 50 -12.44 -12.41 -4.43
C ALA A 50 -12.36 -11.92 -5.87
N MET A 51 -11.35 -12.39 -6.59
CA MET A 51 -11.16 -12.12 -8.00
C MET A 51 -12.08 -13.05 -8.81
N VAL A 52 -12.81 -12.48 -9.77
CA VAL A 52 -13.64 -13.20 -10.74
C VAL A 52 -13.16 -12.78 -12.12
N ARG A 53 -12.60 -13.72 -12.88
CA ARG A 53 -11.98 -13.48 -14.18
C ARG A 53 -12.57 -14.38 -15.25
N ILE A 54 -12.72 -13.87 -16.47
CA ILE A 54 -12.95 -14.76 -17.62
C ILE A 54 -11.64 -15.47 -17.94
N LYS A 55 -11.63 -16.79 -17.78
CA LYS A 55 -10.46 -17.63 -17.93
C LYS A 55 -9.75 -17.32 -19.25
N ASP A 56 -8.43 -17.27 -19.17
CA ASP A 56 -7.53 -16.95 -20.27
C ASP A 56 -7.60 -15.50 -20.82
N THR A 57 -8.22 -14.57 -20.09
CA THR A 57 -8.33 -13.15 -20.48
C THR A 57 -7.86 -12.18 -19.37
N PHE A 58 -7.76 -10.90 -19.71
CA PHE A 58 -7.51 -9.81 -18.74
C PHE A 58 -8.81 -9.20 -18.18
N GLU A 59 -9.97 -9.68 -18.60
CA GLU A 59 -11.28 -9.22 -18.14
C GLU A 59 -11.58 -9.85 -16.78
N GLU A 60 -11.49 -9.03 -15.73
CA GLU A 60 -11.69 -9.45 -14.34
C GLU A 60 -12.36 -8.37 -13.51
N THR A 61 -12.96 -8.79 -12.40
CA THR A 61 -13.58 -7.93 -11.39
C THR A 61 -13.25 -8.46 -10.00
N ARG A 62 -13.48 -7.65 -8.97
CA ARG A 62 -13.37 -8.05 -7.57
C ARG A 62 -14.71 -7.95 -6.88
N THR A 63 -14.97 -8.88 -5.96
CA THR A 63 -16.18 -8.83 -5.15
C THR A 63 -16.15 -7.66 -4.16
N ALA A 64 -17.29 -7.01 -4.00
CA ALA A 64 -17.49 -5.99 -2.98
C ALA A 64 -17.51 -6.58 -1.55
N ALA A 65 -17.61 -5.72 -0.53
CA ALA A 65 -17.68 -6.13 0.88
C ALA A 65 -18.80 -7.14 1.20
N ASN A 66 -19.89 -7.13 0.43
CA ASN A 66 -20.99 -8.09 0.57
C ASN A 66 -20.90 -9.29 -0.39
N GLY A 67 -19.72 -9.53 -0.97
CA GLY A 67 -19.44 -10.63 -1.90
C GLY A 67 -20.03 -10.45 -3.30
N MET A 68 -20.73 -9.35 -3.58
CA MET A 68 -21.32 -9.13 -4.91
C MET A 68 -20.25 -8.86 -5.96
N TYR A 69 -20.43 -9.46 -7.14
CA TYR A 69 -19.62 -9.17 -8.33
C TYR A 69 -20.51 -8.91 -9.56
N ARG A 70 -19.92 -8.24 -10.56
CA ARG A 70 -20.50 -8.01 -11.88
C ARG A 70 -19.40 -8.06 -12.93
N ILE A 71 -19.59 -8.83 -13.99
CA ILE A 71 -18.63 -9.01 -15.09
C ILE A 71 -19.38 -9.20 -16.42
N LEU A 72 -18.86 -8.64 -17.49
CA LEU A 72 -19.41 -8.83 -18.84
C LEU A 72 -18.84 -10.13 -19.43
N ALA A 73 -19.63 -11.19 -19.49
CA ALA A 73 -19.21 -12.50 -19.98
C ALA A 73 -20.30 -13.15 -20.85
N SER A 74 -19.86 -13.88 -21.87
CA SER A 74 -20.73 -14.58 -22.82
C SER A 74 -21.08 -16.00 -22.35
N LYS A 75 -22.18 -16.55 -22.87
CA LYS A 75 -22.52 -17.97 -22.63
C LYS A 75 -21.37 -18.86 -23.14
N GLY A 76 -20.95 -19.81 -22.31
CA GLY A 76 -19.84 -20.72 -22.60
C GLY A 76 -18.49 -20.26 -22.07
N ASP A 77 -18.36 -18.98 -21.69
CA ASP A 77 -17.16 -18.49 -21.00
C ASP A 77 -16.99 -19.22 -19.66
N ILE A 78 -15.74 -19.42 -19.24
CA ILE A 78 -15.41 -19.99 -17.94
C ILE A 78 -14.97 -18.84 -17.03
N LEU A 79 -15.66 -18.66 -15.91
CA LEU A 79 -15.23 -17.78 -14.85
C LEU A 79 -14.27 -18.55 -13.93
N GLU A 80 -13.06 -18.03 -13.76
CA GLU A 80 -12.10 -18.48 -12.75
C GLU A 80 -12.25 -17.58 -11.52
N ILE A 81 -12.45 -18.18 -10.34
CA ILE A 81 -12.67 -17.47 -9.09
C ILE A 81 -11.55 -17.81 -8.12
N ARG A 82 -10.90 -16.77 -7.60
CA ARG A 82 -9.80 -16.88 -6.63
C ARG A 82 -10.04 -16.00 -5.42
N ALA A 83 -9.72 -16.51 -4.25
CA ALA A 83 -9.73 -15.76 -3.00
C ALA A 83 -8.62 -16.28 -2.08
N LEU A 84 -8.11 -15.42 -1.20
CA LEU A 84 -7.11 -15.81 -0.21
C LEU A 84 -7.63 -16.97 0.66
N GLY A 85 -6.85 -18.05 0.77
CA GLY A 85 -7.18 -19.21 1.59
C GLY A 85 -8.31 -20.10 1.06
N MET A 86 -8.71 -19.95 -0.21
CA MET A 86 -9.77 -20.75 -0.84
C MET A 86 -9.21 -21.53 -2.03
N LEU A 87 -9.81 -22.68 -2.33
CA LEU A 87 -9.55 -23.43 -3.55
C LEU A 87 -10.06 -22.65 -4.78
N ILE A 88 -9.28 -22.68 -5.87
CA ILE A 88 -9.67 -22.08 -7.14
C ILE A 88 -10.90 -22.80 -7.67
N LYS A 89 -11.88 -22.04 -8.15
CA LYS A 89 -13.10 -22.60 -8.73
C LYS A 89 -13.35 -22.07 -10.13
N ASP A 90 -13.54 -22.99 -11.06
CA ASP A 90 -14.01 -22.70 -12.41
C ASP A 90 -15.54 -22.85 -12.48
N THR A 91 -16.22 -21.87 -13.07
CA THR A 91 -17.68 -21.87 -13.25
C THR A 91 -18.04 -21.41 -14.66
N MET A 92 -18.67 -22.28 -15.44
CA MET A 92 -19.11 -21.96 -16.80
C MET A 92 -20.35 -21.05 -16.79
N VAL A 93 -20.35 -20.01 -17.62
CA VAL A 93 -21.49 -19.12 -17.83
C VAL A 93 -22.58 -19.85 -18.63
N GLN A 94 -23.72 -20.08 -17.98
CA GLN A 94 -24.91 -20.71 -18.56
C GLN A 94 -25.89 -19.64 -19.11
N ASP A 95 -27.12 -20.05 -19.45
CA ASP A 95 -28.18 -19.12 -19.86
C ASP A 95 -28.59 -18.15 -18.72
N THR A 96 -28.59 -18.63 -17.48
CA THR A 96 -28.85 -17.78 -16.30
C THR A 96 -27.66 -16.86 -16.01
N ARG A 97 -27.88 -15.54 -16.05
CA ARG A 97 -26.86 -14.52 -15.77
C ARG A 97 -26.62 -14.27 -14.28
N LYS A 98 -27.55 -14.69 -13.41
CA LYS A 98 -27.40 -14.63 -11.95
C LYS A 98 -26.73 -15.91 -11.44
N ILE A 99 -25.44 -15.85 -11.10
CA ILE A 99 -24.64 -17.01 -10.73
C ILE A 99 -24.06 -16.81 -9.32
N HIS A 100 -24.49 -17.61 -8.35
CA HIS A 100 -23.90 -17.62 -7.01
C HIS A 100 -22.79 -18.65 -6.96
N ILE A 101 -21.64 -18.29 -6.39
CA ILE A 101 -20.43 -19.09 -6.45
C ILE A 101 -19.96 -19.43 -5.03
N PRO A 102 -20.21 -20.66 -4.55
CA PRO A 102 -19.64 -21.11 -3.29
C PRO A 102 -18.17 -21.47 -3.47
N LEU A 103 -17.29 -20.99 -2.60
CA LEU A 103 -15.90 -21.40 -2.50
C LEU A 103 -15.67 -22.30 -1.28
N GLU A 104 -14.75 -23.24 -1.44
CA GLU A 104 -14.31 -24.14 -0.40
C GLU A 104 -12.97 -23.63 0.17
N PRO A 105 -12.81 -23.59 1.50
CA PRO A 105 -11.53 -23.28 2.10
C PRO A 105 -10.45 -24.28 1.69
N ASP A 106 -9.23 -23.79 1.52
CA ASP A 106 -8.08 -24.65 1.34
C ASP A 106 -7.66 -25.26 2.71
N GLY A 107 -7.88 -26.56 2.88
CA GLY A 107 -7.76 -27.26 4.16
C GLY A 107 -6.35 -27.29 4.75
N GLU A 108 -5.30 -27.23 3.91
CA GLU A 108 -3.90 -27.15 4.38
C GLU A 108 -3.61 -25.81 5.08
N LEU A 109 -4.34 -24.75 4.69
CA LEU A 109 -4.23 -23.45 5.35
C LEU A 109 -4.95 -23.41 6.70
N LEU A 110 -6.09 -24.11 6.84
CA LEU A 110 -6.96 -24.10 8.04
C LEU A 110 -6.41 -24.84 9.26
N GLU A 111 -5.69 -25.96 9.07
CA GLU A 111 -5.14 -26.74 10.20
C GLU A 111 -4.04 -25.96 10.94
N THR A 112 -3.27 -25.16 10.19
CA THR A 112 -2.26 -24.23 10.71
C THR A 112 -2.88 -23.07 11.51
N ILE A 113 -4.09 -22.60 11.14
CA ILE A 113 -4.82 -21.52 11.86
C ILE A 113 -5.15 -21.93 13.31
N ARG A 114 -5.58 -23.18 13.55
CA ARG A 114 -5.93 -23.66 14.90
C ARG A 114 -4.72 -23.85 15.82
N ILE A 115 -3.53 -24.12 15.26
CA ILE A 115 -2.32 -24.40 16.04
C ILE A 115 -1.62 -23.09 16.47
N LEU A 116 -1.71 -22.03 15.66
CA LEU A 116 -1.06 -20.73 15.94
C LEU A 116 -1.88 -19.78 16.82
N ALA A 117 -3.22 -19.89 16.83
CA ALA A 117 -4.10 -19.13 17.73
C ALA A 117 -3.87 -19.41 19.23
N LYS A 118 -3.02 -20.40 19.57
CA LYS A 118 -2.62 -20.72 20.96
C LYS A 118 -1.39 -19.95 21.47
N LYS A 119 -0.76 -19.07 20.68
CA LYS A 119 0.45 -18.37 21.13
C LYS A 119 0.09 -17.04 21.80
N GLY A 120 0.15 -17.05 23.13
CA GLY A 120 -0.38 -16.05 24.04
C GLY A 120 0.07 -14.60 23.86
N GLU A 121 -0.80 -13.73 24.35
CA GLU A 121 -0.64 -12.30 24.57
C GLU A 121 0.76 -11.94 25.11
N LYS A 122 1.39 -10.94 24.50
CA LYS A 122 2.62 -10.33 25.01
C LYS A 122 2.32 -8.94 25.56
N GLU A 123 2.63 -8.75 26.85
CA GLU A 123 2.55 -7.48 27.56
C GLU A 123 3.84 -6.63 27.37
N THR A 124 3.92 -5.81 26.31
CA THR A 124 4.88 -4.69 26.24
C THR A 124 4.25 -3.44 25.63
N VAL A 125 4.79 -2.26 25.98
CA VAL A 125 4.31 -0.95 25.50
C VAL A 125 5.47 -0.20 24.86
N ASN A 126 5.25 0.31 23.65
CA ASN A 126 6.21 1.15 22.93
C ASN A 126 5.89 2.63 23.11
N THR A 127 6.94 3.44 23.21
CA THR A 127 6.88 4.91 23.25
C THR A 127 7.87 5.48 22.24
N ALA A 128 7.83 6.79 22.01
CA ALA A 128 8.74 7.52 21.10
C ALA A 128 10.25 7.39 21.41
N PHE A 129 10.64 6.61 22.43
CA PHE A 129 12.03 6.28 22.78
C PHE A 129 12.27 4.75 22.93
N GLY A 130 11.40 3.92 22.36
CA GLY A 130 11.55 2.45 22.24
C GLY A 130 10.91 1.59 23.34
N GLU A 131 10.86 0.28 23.08
CA GLU A 131 10.23 -0.78 23.91
C GLU A 131 10.80 -0.96 25.33
N LYS A 132 9.93 -1.04 26.35
CA LYS A 132 10.26 -1.38 27.76
C LYS A 132 9.22 -2.31 28.38
N LYS A 133 9.67 -3.25 29.24
CA LYS A 133 8.80 -4.17 30.01
C LYS A 133 8.05 -3.40 31.11
N LYS A 134 6.79 -3.79 31.37
CA LYS A 134 5.80 -3.18 32.29
C LYS A 134 6.26 -2.94 33.75
N ALA A 135 7.45 -3.40 34.16
CA ALA A 135 7.98 -3.24 35.52
C ALA A 135 9.36 -2.56 35.62
N ALA A 136 9.94 -2.06 34.53
CA ALA A 136 11.18 -1.31 34.60
C ALA A 136 11.18 -0.20 33.55
N VAL A 137 10.80 1.00 33.98
CA VAL A 137 11.53 2.24 33.71
C VAL A 137 10.87 3.41 34.43
N GLY A 138 11.59 3.92 35.43
CA GLY A 138 11.48 5.31 35.83
C GLY A 138 12.13 6.16 34.74
N TYR A 139 11.31 6.81 33.94
CA TYR A 139 11.46 8.20 33.48
C TYR A 139 10.12 8.59 32.86
N SER A 140 9.51 9.64 33.41
CA SER A 140 8.18 10.17 33.11
C SER A 140 7.90 10.39 31.62
N THR A 141 6.89 9.72 31.06
CA THR A 141 6.21 10.14 29.83
C THR A 141 5.24 11.27 30.17
N ARG A 142 5.71 12.52 30.15
CA ARG A 142 4.96 13.70 30.62
C ARG A 142 3.62 13.99 29.89
N ASN A 143 3.17 13.22 28.89
CA ASN A 143 1.94 13.50 28.13
C ASN A 143 0.90 12.35 28.16
N THR A 144 1.07 11.36 29.05
CA THR A 144 0.12 10.27 29.26
C THR A 144 -0.16 10.14 30.75
N ILE A 145 -1.42 9.94 31.11
CA ILE A 145 -1.86 9.58 32.46
C ILE A 145 -2.53 8.21 32.36
N ASN A 146 -2.01 7.24 33.08
CA ASN A 146 -2.63 5.92 33.19
C ASN A 146 -3.57 5.85 34.41
N ARG A 147 -4.37 4.79 34.48
CA ARG A 147 -5.32 4.55 35.59
C ARG A 147 -4.70 4.72 36.97
N GLU A 148 -3.48 4.26 37.17
CA GLU A 148 -2.80 4.28 38.47
C GLU A 148 -2.48 5.70 38.95
N GLU A 149 -2.45 6.66 38.02
CA GLU A 149 -2.19 8.08 38.27
C GLU A 149 -3.48 8.89 38.48
N ILE A 150 -4.65 8.29 38.17
CA ILE A 150 -5.97 8.90 38.39
C ILE A 150 -6.39 8.60 39.83
N ARG A 151 -6.51 9.65 40.63
CA ARG A 151 -6.89 9.51 42.03
C ARG A 151 -8.40 9.34 42.18
N SER A 152 -8.83 8.62 43.21
CA SER A 152 -10.25 8.41 43.51
C SER A 152 -11.02 9.70 43.85
N ASP A 153 -10.33 10.77 44.24
CA ASP A 153 -10.91 12.11 44.48
C ASP A 153 -11.06 12.95 43.20
N GLN A 154 -10.58 12.45 42.05
CA GLN A 154 -10.83 13.07 40.75
C GLN A 154 -12.14 12.50 40.17
N LEU A 155 -13.19 13.31 40.21
CA LEU A 155 -14.53 12.92 39.77
C LEU A 155 -14.83 13.38 38.34
N GLU A 156 -14.08 14.36 37.83
CA GLU A 156 -14.34 14.98 36.52
C GLU A 156 -13.06 15.07 35.67
N LEU A 157 -13.23 14.90 34.35
CA LEU A 157 -12.14 14.79 33.38
C LEU A 157 -11.19 16.02 33.40
N TRP A 158 -11.72 17.22 33.62
CA TRP A 158 -10.92 18.45 33.68
C TRP A 158 -9.90 18.45 34.83
N GLN A 159 -10.20 17.77 35.94
CA GLN A 159 -9.32 17.71 37.11
C GLN A 159 -8.04 16.91 36.83
N ILE A 160 -8.11 16.02 35.83
CA ILE A 160 -7.01 15.21 35.33
C ILE A 160 -6.29 16.00 34.23
N LEU A 161 -7.05 16.48 33.24
CA LEU A 161 -6.51 17.18 32.08
C LEU A 161 -5.77 18.47 32.43
N GLN A 162 -6.20 19.24 33.44
CA GLN A 162 -5.49 20.45 33.87
C GLN A 162 -4.06 20.18 34.39
N LYS A 163 -3.78 18.95 34.81
CA LYS A 163 -2.45 18.54 35.29
C LYS A 163 -1.54 18.07 34.16
N MET A 164 -2.11 17.81 32.97
CA MET A 164 -1.34 17.37 31.83
C MET A 164 -0.55 18.55 31.21
N PRO A 165 0.77 18.40 31.01
CA PRO A 165 1.62 19.38 30.35
C PRO A 165 1.05 19.87 29.02
N GLY A 166 0.92 21.19 28.91
CA GLY A 166 0.46 21.84 27.69
C GLY A 166 -1.06 21.84 27.51
N VAL A 167 -1.85 21.25 28.42
CA VAL A 167 -3.31 21.38 28.42
C VAL A 167 -3.72 22.61 29.24
N VAL A 168 -4.68 23.37 28.74
CA VAL A 168 -5.34 24.49 29.43
C VAL A 168 -6.83 24.18 29.45
N VAL A 169 -7.41 24.19 30.65
CA VAL A 169 -8.86 24.02 30.82
C VAL A 169 -9.50 25.39 30.91
N GLU A 170 -10.45 25.65 30.03
CA GLU A 170 -11.37 26.78 30.09
C GLU A 170 -12.68 26.32 30.74
N ASN A 171 -13.24 27.18 31.60
CA ASN A 171 -14.42 26.88 32.43
C ASN A 171 -14.27 25.63 33.33
N PRO A 172 -13.19 25.48 34.11
CA PRO A 172 -13.03 24.34 35.02
C PRO A 172 -14.18 24.29 36.05
N GLY A 173 -14.83 23.13 36.17
CA GLY A 173 -15.97 22.93 37.07
C GLY A 173 -17.30 23.56 36.59
N GLY A 174 -17.33 24.17 35.40
CA GLY A 174 -18.56 24.64 34.77
C GLY A 174 -19.16 23.61 33.80
N PRO A 175 -20.37 23.87 33.26
CA PRO A 175 -20.94 23.02 32.22
C PRO A 175 -20.07 23.04 30.97
N ASN A 176 -19.73 21.85 30.44
CA ASN A 176 -18.88 21.63 29.26
C ASN A 176 -17.52 22.34 29.34
N PRO A 177 -16.60 21.89 30.21
CA PRO A 177 -15.24 22.42 30.23
C PRO A 177 -14.57 22.23 28.86
N LEU A 178 -13.87 23.26 28.38
CA LEU A 178 -13.18 23.23 27.09
C LEU A 178 -11.68 23.06 27.32
N TYR A 179 -11.07 22.15 26.58
CA TYR A 179 -9.67 21.79 26.69
C TYR A 179 -8.91 22.37 25.51
N LYS A 180 -7.92 23.22 25.77
CA LYS A 180 -7.03 23.82 24.78
C LYS A 180 -5.63 23.24 24.92
N LEU A 181 -4.86 23.18 23.83
CA LEU A 181 -3.43 22.87 23.89
C LEU A 181 -2.62 24.15 23.72
N ARG A 182 -1.70 24.46 24.63
CA ARG A 182 -0.87 25.69 24.62
C ARG A 182 -0.17 25.97 23.29
N ARG A 183 0.13 24.92 22.51
CA ARG A 183 0.77 25.04 21.19
C ARG A 183 -0.18 25.40 20.06
N THR A 184 -1.47 25.12 20.20
CA THR A 184 -2.49 25.35 19.15
C THR A 184 -3.41 26.53 19.47
N MET A 185 -3.25 27.14 20.65
CA MET A 185 -4.04 28.28 21.15
C MET A 185 -4.03 29.54 20.25
N GLU A 186 -3.16 29.64 19.24
CA GLU A 186 -2.97 30.87 18.43
C GLU A 186 -2.85 30.63 16.90
N ILE A 187 -3.32 29.50 16.37
CA ILE A 187 -3.09 29.15 14.96
C ILE A 187 -4.04 29.88 13.97
N THR A 188 -5.13 30.48 14.45
CA THR A 188 -6.21 30.99 13.58
C THR A 188 -6.55 32.45 13.81
N ILE A 189 -6.69 33.20 12.71
CA ILE A 189 -7.05 34.64 12.67
C ILE A 189 -8.55 34.88 12.98
N HIS A 190 -9.36 33.81 13.06
CA HIS A 190 -10.84 33.87 13.10
C HIS A 190 -11.51 33.14 14.28
N GLY A 191 -10.77 32.73 15.32
CA GLY A 191 -11.37 32.18 16.54
C GLY A 191 -10.55 31.06 17.19
N THR A 192 -10.87 30.75 18.45
CA THR A 192 -10.21 29.72 19.27
C THR A 192 -10.46 28.32 18.70
N THR A 193 -9.39 27.53 18.51
CA THR A 193 -9.46 26.13 18.06
C THR A 193 -9.21 25.17 19.22
N TYR A 194 -9.89 24.01 19.18
CA TYR A 194 -9.81 22.98 20.22
C TYR A 194 -9.29 21.66 19.63
N PRO A 195 -8.45 20.89 20.35
CA PRO A 195 -8.18 19.50 19.99
C PRO A 195 -9.47 18.68 19.99
N VAL A 196 -9.53 17.65 19.15
CA VAL A 196 -10.65 16.70 19.18
C VAL A 196 -10.55 15.79 20.41
N LEU A 197 -11.67 15.43 21.02
CA LEU A 197 -11.71 14.37 22.03
C LEU A 197 -11.89 13.04 21.30
N VAL A 198 -11.01 12.08 21.52
CA VAL A 198 -11.13 10.73 20.96
C VAL A 198 -11.46 9.78 22.10
N VAL A 199 -12.72 9.39 22.25
CA VAL A 199 -13.15 8.44 23.29
C VAL A 199 -13.38 7.08 22.66
N ASN A 200 -12.58 6.07 23.02
CA ASN A 200 -12.66 4.72 22.45
C ASN A 200 -12.66 4.69 20.92
N GLY A 201 -11.86 5.58 20.30
CA GLY A 201 -11.74 5.71 18.85
C GLY A 201 -12.84 6.55 18.17
N MET A 202 -13.85 7.03 18.90
CA MET A 202 -14.85 7.96 18.38
C MET A 202 -14.43 9.41 18.59
N LEU A 203 -14.56 10.24 17.56
CA LEU A 203 -14.13 11.64 17.57
C LEU A 203 -15.29 12.56 17.99
N PHE A 204 -15.02 13.48 18.92
CA PHE A 204 -15.97 14.47 19.40
C PHE A 204 -15.35 15.87 19.37
N GLU A 205 -16.01 16.79 18.66
CA GLU A 205 -15.66 18.20 18.69
C GLU A 205 -16.14 18.84 19.98
N GLN A 206 -15.30 19.69 20.58
CA GLN A 206 -15.61 20.30 21.88
C GLN A 206 -16.65 21.42 21.82
N ASN A 207 -16.91 21.97 20.63
CA ASN A 207 -17.92 23.00 20.39
C ASN A 207 -19.35 22.46 20.32
N GLY A 208 -19.52 21.13 20.38
CA GLY A 208 -20.81 20.44 20.37
C GLY A 208 -21.12 19.71 21.70
N GLN A 209 -21.93 18.66 21.63
CA GLN A 209 -22.18 17.78 22.77
C GLN A 209 -20.91 16.99 23.09
N GLN A 210 -20.28 17.27 24.23
CA GLN A 210 -19.13 16.49 24.69
C GLN A 210 -19.57 15.11 25.19
N PRO A 211 -18.75 14.07 24.98
CA PRO A 211 -19.04 12.74 25.49
C PRO A 211 -18.96 12.74 27.02
N TYR A 212 -19.91 12.08 27.68
CA TYR A 212 -19.77 11.78 29.09
C TYR A 212 -18.69 10.70 29.26
N VAL A 213 -17.62 11.03 30.00
CA VAL A 213 -16.55 10.10 30.33
C VAL A 213 -16.56 9.88 31.84
N ASN A 214 -16.86 8.66 32.27
CA ASN A 214 -16.69 8.27 33.66
C ASN A 214 -15.20 8.12 33.97
N VAL A 215 -14.67 9.04 34.78
CA VAL A 215 -13.24 9.09 35.16
C VAL A 215 -12.74 7.77 35.76
N GLN A 216 -13.58 7.08 36.54
CA GLN A 216 -13.19 5.85 37.23
C GLN A 216 -13.04 4.66 36.28
N GLN A 217 -13.54 4.77 35.04
CA GLN A 217 -13.42 3.73 34.01
C GLN A 217 -12.32 4.03 32.99
N ILE A 218 -11.59 5.14 33.15
CA ILE A 218 -10.50 5.52 32.24
C ILE A 218 -9.33 4.55 32.44
N LYS A 219 -8.88 3.96 31.33
CA LYS A 219 -7.67 3.14 31.24
C LYS A 219 -6.45 4.03 31.02
N SER A 220 -6.56 4.95 30.06
CA SER A 220 -5.49 5.89 29.72
C SER A 220 -6.05 7.20 29.17
N ILE A 221 -5.33 8.29 29.41
CA ILE A 221 -5.50 9.59 28.74
C ILE A 221 -4.18 9.98 28.09
N LYS A 222 -4.21 10.25 26.79
CA LYS A 222 -3.04 10.67 26.02
C LYS A 222 -3.32 11.97 25.29
N VAL A 223 -2.44 12.95 25.47
CA VAL A 223 -2.51 14.24 24.76
C VAL A 223 -1.59 14.19 23.54
N LEU A 224 -2.18 14.30 22.36
CA LEU A 224 -1.51 14.33 21.07
C LEU A 224 -1.42 15.77 20.59
N ASN A 225 -0.21 16.32 20.60
CA ASN A 225 0.07 17.74 20.42
C ASN A 225 0.87 18.06 19.14
N SER A 226 0.88 17.13 18.17
CA SER A 226 1.57 17.27 16.88
C SER A 226 0.76 16.60 15.77
N LEU A 227 0.77 17.17 14.56
CA LEU A 227 0.10 16.62 13.38
C LEU A 227 0.54 15.18 13.08
N ASN A 228 1.83 14.84 13.25
CA ASN A 228 2.32 13.46 13.09
C ASN A 228 1.54 12.45 13.95
N ALA A 229 1.16 12.86 15.16
CA ALA A 229 0.49 12.00 16.12
C ALA A 229 -1.02 11.92 15.87
N THR A 230 -1.59 12.90 15.17
CA THR A 230 -3.02 13.01 14.90
C THR A 230 -3.42 12.69 13.46
N VAL A 231 -2.47 12.37 12.56
CA VAL A 231 -2.75 11.99 11.15
C VAL A 231 -3.84 10.93 11.05
N LYS A 232 -3.78 9.88 11.90
CA LYS A 232 -4.77 8.79 11.93
C LYS A 232 -6.20 9.21 12.33
N TYR A 233 -6.38 10.42 12.84
CA TYR A 233 -7.68 10.98 13.27
C TYR A 233 -8.23 12.04 12.30
N GLY A 234 -7.57 12.24 11.14
CA GLY A 234 -8.05 13.11 10.07
C GLY A 234 -8.16 14.60 10.42
N GLN A 235 -8.94 15.34 9.62
CA GLN A 235 -9.01 16.81 9.67
C GLN A 235 -9.48 17.37 11.03
N LEU A 236 -10.38 16.66 11.73
CA LEU A 236 -10.92 17.11 13.02
C LEU A 236 -9.83 17.18 14.11
N ALA A 237 -8.75 16.42 13.95
CA ALA A 237 -7.61 16.39 14.86
C ALA A 237 -6.46 17.31 14.42
N ALA A 238 -6.69 18.21 13.47
CA ALA A 238 -5.68 19.15 12.96
C ALA A 238 -5.08 20.07 14.04
N PHE A 239 -5.82 20.30 15.14
CA PHE A 239 -5.39 21.14 16.27
C PHE A 239 -4.98 20.32 17.51
N GLY A 240 -4.70 19.03 17.31
CA GLY A 240 -4.37 18.06 18.35
C GLY A 240 -5.55 17.15 18.70
N ALA A 241 -5.27 16.14 19.53
CA ALA A 241 -6.29 15.22 20.03
C ALA A 241 -6.04 14.87 21.50
N ILE A 242 -7.10 14.67 22.27
CA ILE A 242 -7.05 14.08 23.61
C ILE A 242 -7.69 12.71 23.50
N VAL A 243 -6.87 11.67 23.53
CA VAL A 243 -7.31 10.28 23.39
C VAL A 243 -7.60 9.71 24.76
N ILE A 244 -8.79 9.18 24.95
CA ILE A 244 -9.32 8.62 26.18
C ILE A 244 -9.77 7.19 25.87
N GLU A 245 -9.17 6.24 26.56
CA GLU A 245 -9.56 4.83 26.49
C GLU A 245 -10.25 4.45 27.80
N THR A 246 -11.36 3.71 27.72
CA THR A 246 -12.08 3.20 28.89
C THR A 246 -12.16 1.68 28.88
N ASP A 247 -12.44 1.07 30.04
CA ASP A 247 -12.61 -0.39 30.18
C ASP A 247 -13.78 -0.98 29.36
N GLN A 248 -14.59 -0.15 28.71
CA GLN A 248 -15.77 -0.55 27.94
C GLN A 248 -15.61 -0.29 26.43
N GLY A 249 -14.43 0.17 26.00
CA GLY A 249 -14.15 0.41 24.57
C GLY A 249 -13.84 -0.90 23.84
N PRO A 250 -14.21 -1.04 22.54
CA PRO A 250 -13.71 -2.13 21.71
C PRO A 250 -12.19 -2.03 21.65
N GLU A 251 -11.52 -3.12 22.03
CA GLU A 251 -10.07 -3.24 22.02
C GLU A 251 -9.58 -3.17 20.57
N ARG A 252 -8.98 -2.04 20.19
CA ARG A 252 -8.34 -1.87 18.89
C ARG A 252 -6.85 -2.08 19.08
N GLU A 253 -6.38 -3.22 18.62
CA GLU A 253 -4.97 -3.58 18.56
C GLU A 253 -4.23 -2.53 17.73
N TYR A 254 -3.39 -1.73 18.39
CA TYR A 254 -2.56 -0.74 17.72
C TYR A 254 -1.31 -1.45 17.20
N ILE A 255 -1.32 -1.88 15.94
CA ILE A 255 -0.18 -2.55 15.30
C ILE A 255 0.90 -1.49 15.00
N GLU A 256 1.89 -1.34 15.89
CA GLU A 256 3.12 -0.60 15.57
C GLU A 256 4.07 -1.45 14.71
N GLN A 257 4.68 -0.81 13.72
CA GLN A 257 5.70 -1.41 12.86
C GLN A 257 6.87 -1.95 13.69
N PRO A 258 7.46 -3.09 13.32
CA PRO A 258 8.57 -3.67 14.06
C PRO A 258 9.79 -2.74 13.95
N GLN A 259 10.10 -2.01 15.02
CA GLN A 259 11.46 -1.54 15.25
C GLN A 259 12.32 -2.79 15.47
N LEU A 260 13.37 -2.93 14.67
CA LEU A 260 14.30 -4.06 14.66
C LEU A 260 15.16 -4.09 15.94
N LYS A 261 14.54 -4.27 17.12
CA LYS A 261 15.25 -4.47 18.39
C LYS A 261 15.63 -5.93 18.53
N GLN A 262 16.85 -6.20 18.99
CA GLN A 262 17.38 -7.56 19.22
C GLN A 262 16.43 -8.36 20.11
N LEU A 263 15.67 -9.27 19.49
CA LEU A 263 14.89 -10.29 20.17
C LEU A 263 15.84 -11.44 20.53
N SER A 264 15.73 -12.03 21.71
CA SER A 264 16.46 -13.26 22.03
C SER A 264 15.77 -14.45 21.36
N GLY A 265 16.49 -15.23 20.54
CA GLY A 265 16.01 -16.49 19.95
C GLY A 265 15.68 -16.49 18.44
N ASN A 266 15.99 -15.42 17.69
CA ASN A 266 15.81 -15.33 16.22
C ASN A 266 17.15 -15.39 15.47
N ASP A 267 18.06 -16.27 15.88
CA ASP A 267 19.34 -16.45 15.19
C ASP A 267 19.13 -17.03 13.78
N TYR A 268 19.69 -16.33 12.79
CA TYR A 268 19.61 -16.70 11.39
C TYR A 268 20.79 -17.58 10.99
N ASN A 269 20.50 -18.84 10.67
CA ASN A 269 21.49 -19.85 10.27
C ASN A 269 21.12 -20.56 8.96
N GLU A 270 20.09 -20.10 8.24
CA GLU A 270 19.68 -20.70 6.97
C GLU A 270 20.68 -20.32 5.86
N MET A 271 21.02 -21.31 5.02
CA MET A 271 21.76 -21.10 3.77
C MET A 271 20.76 -21.18 2.63
N ILE A 272 20.45 -20.02 2.05
CA ILE A 272 19.40 -19.85 1.05
C ILE A 272 20.04 -19.35 -0.24
N SER A 273 19.54 -19.83 -1.39
CA SER A 273 19.99 -19.33 -2.69
C SER A 273 19.55 -17.89 -2.94
N THR A 274 20.38 -17.16 -3.67
CA THR A 274 20.05 -15.81 -4.15
C THR A 274 18.94 -15.87 -5.21
N LEU A 275 18.25 -14.74 -5.42
CA LEU A 275 17.27 -14.61 -6.50
C LEU A 275 17.85 -14.96 -7.89
N ALA A 276 19.10 -14.61 -8.15
CA ALA A 276 19.76 -14.90 -9.41
C ALA A 276 19.96 -16.41 -9.61
N GLU A 277 20.44 -17.11 -8.57
CA GLU A 277 20.62 -18.57 -8.59
C GLU A 277 19.28 -19.29 -8.73
N ALA A 278 18.23 -18.82 -8.05
CA ALA A 278 16.89 -19.41 -8.18
C ALA A 278 16.37 -19.30 -9.62
N ARG A 279 16.49 -18.11 -10.25
CA ARG A 279 16.09 -17.89 -11.65
C ARG A 279 16.87 -18.72 -12.66
N GLU A 280 18.14 -19.02 -12.39
CA GLU A 280 18.95 -19.87 -13.25
C GLU A 280 18.50 -21.34 -13.21
N LYS A 281 18.02 -21.80 -12.05
CA LYS A 281 17.49 -23.17 -11.89
C LYS A 281 16.08 -23.33 -12.47
N SER A 282 15.26 -22.27 -12.46
CA SER A 282 13.90 -22.33 -12.99
C SER A 282 13.87 -22.64 -14.49
N PRO A 283 12.96 -23.52 -14.96
CA PRO A 283 12.80 -23.79 -16.38
C PRO A 283 12.46 -22.51 -17.14
N LYS A 284 13.25 -22.17 -18.16
CA LYS A 284 12.97 -21.02 -19.02
C LYS A 284 11.73 -21.30 -19.88
N PRO A 285 10.81 -20.33 -20.03
CA PRO A 285 9.72 -20.46 -20.99
C PRO A 285 10.23 -20.66 -22.41
N GLU A 286 9.47 -21.42 -23.21
CA GLU A 286 9.87 -21.78 -24.58
C GLU A 286 10.22 -20.56 -25.45
N TYR A 287 9.46 -19.47 -25.32
CA TYR A 287 9.71 -18.25 -26.08
C TYR A 287 11.02 -17.55 -25.68
N VAL A 288 11.43 -17.63 -24.41
CA VAL A 288 12.74 -17.11 -23.96
C VAL A 288 13.86 -17.96 -24.58
N ALA A 289 13.72 -19.28 -24.53
CA ALA A 289 14.68 -20.20 -25.16
C ALA A 289 14.76 -20.01 -26.69
N GLN A 290 13.67 -19.60 -27.35
CA GLN A 290 13.69 -19.23 -28.77
C GLN A 290 14.44 -17.92 -29.00
N LEU A 291 14.18 -16.86 -28.20
CA LEU A 291 14.87 -15.59 -28.30
C LEU A 291 16.39 -15.74 -28.09
N GLU A 292 16.80 -16.55 -27.12
CA GLU A 292 18.22 -16.79 -26.79
C GLU A 292 19.02 -17.50 -27.91
N LYS A 293 18.35 -18.08 -28.91
CA LYS A 293 19.02 -18.64 -30.10
C LYS A 293 19.51 -17.57 -31.08
N ALA A 294 19.02 -16.34 -30.97
CA ALA A 294 19.41 -15.25 -31.84
C ALA A 294 20.89 -14.89 -31.68
N LYS A 295 21.57 -14.70 -32.81
CA LYS A 295 22.98 -14.31 -32.86
C LYS A 295 23.18 -12.80 -32.85
N ASP A 296 22.18 -12.07 -33.33
CA ASP A 296 22.19 -10.62 -33.45
C ASP A 296 20.78 -10.03 -33.28
N LEU A 297 20.72 -8.70 -33.13
CA LEU A 297 19.49 -7.95 -32.87
C LEU A 297 18.41 -8.15 -33.94
N ASP A 298 18.80 -8.26 -35.20
CA ASP A 298 17.84 -8.43 -36.30
C ASP A 298 17.23 -9.84 -36.29
N GLU A 299 18.02 -10.86 -35.98
CA GLU A 299 17.53 -12.22 -35.74
C GLU A 299 16.59 -12.29 -34.54
N ALA A 300 16.94 -11.68 -33.41
CA ALA A 300 16.04 -11.66 -32.24
C ALA A 300 14.73 -10.94 -32.54
N ARG A 301 14.76 -9.80 -33.24
CA ARG A 301 13.55 -9.08 -33.64
C ARG A 301 12.67 -9.93 -34.55
N ARG A 302 13.25 -10.65 -35.51
CA ARG A 302 12.49 -11.58 -36.37
C ARG A 302 11.84 -12.68 -35.54
N ILE A 303 12.58 -13.33 -34.64
CA ILE A 303 12.05 -14.37 -33.74
C ILE A 303 10.90 -13.81 -32.89
N TYR A 304 11.07 -12.62 -32.30
CA TYR A 304 10.03 -11.96 -31.53
C TYR A 304 8.77 -11.67 -32.36
N LEU A 305 8.92 -11.13 -33.57
CA LEU A 305 7.79 -10.87 -34.47
C LEU A 305 7.09 -12.17 -34.90
N ASP A 306 7.82 -13.27 -35.08
CA ASP A 306 7.23 -14.57 -35.38
C ASP A 306 6.49 -15.16 -34.18
N LEU A 307 7.01 -14.98 -32.95
CA LEU A 307 6.31 -15.32 -31.71
C LEU A 307 4.98 -14.55 -31.60
N LEU A 308 4.97 -13.26 -31.94
CA LEU A 308 3.74 -12.45 -31.92
C LEU A 308 2.65 -12.97 -32.87
N LYS A 309 3.02 -13.55 -34.02
CA LYS A 309 2.07 -14.12 -34.99
C LYS A 309 1.43 -15.43 -34.55
N GLN A 310 1.99 -16.11 -33.53
CA GLN A 310 1.42 -17.36 -33.03
C GLN A 310 0.06 -17.11 -32.37
N THR A 311 -0.85 -18.07 -32.54
CA THR A 311 -2.25 -17.98 -32.09
C THR A 311 -2.42 -17.97 -30.57
N LYS A 312 -1.42 -18.41 -29.79
CA LYS A 312 -1.47 -18.40 -28.33
C LYS A 312 -1.52 -16.95 -27.81
N PRO A 313 -2.48 -16.58 -26.95
CA PRO A 313 -2.51 -15.28 -26.28
C PRO A 313 -1.19 -14.98 -25.57
N LYS A 314 -0.75 -13.73 -25.62
CA LYS A 314 0.48 -13.31 -24.97
C LYS A 314 0.18 -12.83 -23.57
N SER A 315 0.89 -13.39 -22.59
CA SER A 315 0.80 -12.98 -21.20
C SER A 315 1.58 -11.70 -20.95
N VAL A 316 1.34 -11.07 -19.80
CA VAL A 316 2.21 -10.01 -19.27
C VAL A 316 3.65 -10.52 -19.12
N SER A 317 3.84 -11.75 -18.61
CA SER A 317 5.18 -12.37 -18.49
C SER A 317 5.93 -12.43 -19.82
N PHE A 318 5.24 -12.78 -20.92
CA PHE A 318 5.83 -12.81 -22.26
C PHE A 318 6.46 -11.46 -22.63
N TYR A 319 5.73 -10.36 -22.43
CA TYR A 319 6.22 -9.02 -22.77
C TYR A 319 7.31 -8.55 -21.80
N LEU A 320 7.18 -8.82 -20.51
CA LEU A 320 8.19 -8.45 -19.51
C LEU A 320 9.54 -9.13 -19.77
N GLU A 321 9.53 -10.44 -20.02
CA GLU A 321 10.74 -11.23 -20.24
C GLU A 321 11.35 -10.97 -21.62
N ALA A 322 10.54 -10.80 -22.67
CA ALA A 322 11.03 -10.35 -23.96
C ALA A 322 11.66 -8.95 -23.86
N GLY A 323 11.03 -8.03 -23.13
CA GLY A 323 11.56 -6.70 -22.85
C GLY A 323 12.92 -6.75 -22.14
N ASP A 324 13.03 -7.56 -21.09
CA ASP A 324 14.29 -7.76 -20.36
C ASP A 324 15.38 -8.36 -21.26
N TYR A 325 15.03 -9.33 -22.11
CA TYR A 325 15.92 -9.90 -23.12
C TYR A 325 16.45 -8.83 -24.09
N PHE A 326 15.58 -7.95 -24.60
CA PHE A 326 15.99 -6.90 -25.54
C PHE A 326 16.73 -5.75 -24.87
N ARG A 327 16.61 -5.56 -23.55
CA ARG A 327 17.23 -4.41 -22.84
C ARG A 327 18.74 -4.35 -23.02
N LYS A 328 19.42 -5.50 -23.08
CA LYS A 328 20.87 -5.58 -23.31
C LYS A 328 21.28 -5.14 -24.72
N TRP A 329 20.37 -5.15 -25.69
CA TRP A 329 20.67 -4.92 -27.11
C TRP A 329 20.11 -3.59 -27.60
N ASP A 330 18.85 -3.31 -27.29
CA ASP A 330 18.16 -2.08 -27.67
C ASP A 330 17.16 -1.69 -26.57
N PRO A 331 17.58 -0.82 -25.63
CA PRO A 331 16.69 -0.34 -24.57
C PRO A 331 15.45 0.39 -25.07
N LYS A 332 15.47 0.99 -26.27
CA LYS A 332 14.30 1.67 -26.82
C LYS A 332 13.28 0.64 -27.27
N PHE A 333 13.71 -0.35 -28.04
CA PHE A 333 12.84 -1.45 -28.46
C PHE A 333 12.32 -2.26 -27.27
N ALA A 334 13.13 -2.47 -26.22
CA ALA A 334 12.66 -3.10 -24.98
C ALA A 334 11.45 -2.36 -24.36
N ASN A 335 11.44 -1.02 -24.39
CA ASN A 335 10.30 -0.23 -23.91
C ASN A 335 9.07 -0.41 -24.81
N GLU A 336 9.25 -0.48 -26.13
CA GLU A 336 8.18 -0.76 -27.10
C GLU A 336 7.60 -2.18 -26.91
N VAL A 337 8.44 -3.16 -26.55
CA VAL A 337 8.01 -4.53 -26.26
C VAL A 337 7.11 -4.56 -25.03
N VAL A 338 7.53 -3.95 -23.90
CA VAL A 338 6.73 -3.95 -22.67
C VAL A 338 5.49 -3.05 -22.78
N SER A 339 5.51 -2.01 -23.61
CA SER A 339 4.34 -1.13 -23.80
C SER A 339 3.11 -1.87 -24.33
N ASN A 340 3.31 -2.98 -25.06
CA ASN A 340 2.22 -3.82 -25.54
C ASN A 340 1.32 -4.36 -24.41
N ILE A 341 1.82 -4.42 -23.15
CA ILE A 341 0.99 -4.76 -21.98
C ILE A 341 -0.22 -3.83 -21.86
N ALA A 342 -0.04 -2.53 -22.12
CA ALA A 342 -1.14 -1.56 -22.05
C ALA A 342 -2.13 -1.67 -23.23
N GLU A 343 -1.76 -2.39 -24.29
CA GLU A 343 -2.61 -2.68 -25.45
C GLU A 343 -3.45 -3.93 -25.22
N ILE A 344 -2.84 -5.02 -24.72
CA ILE A 344 -3.54 -6.29 -24.45
C ILE A 344 -4.40 -6.24 -23.18
N ALA A 345 -4.07 -5.35 -22.24
CA ALA A 345 -4.73 -5.23 -20.94
C ALA A 345 -5.06 -3.75 -20.62
N PRO A 346 -5.86 -3.08 -21.48
CA PRO A 346 -6.05 -1.64 -21.44
C PRO A 346 -6.77 -1.14 -20.17
N THR A 347 -7.60 -1.97 -19.55
CA THR A 347 -8.40 -1.63 -18.38
C THR A 347 -7.99 -2.41 -17.14
N ASN A 348 -7.03 -3.33 -17.25
CA ASN A 348 -6.63 -4.19 -16.15
C ASN A 348 -5.56 -3.49 -15.28
N VAL A 349 -5.96 -3.07 -14.09
CA VAL A 349 -5.09 -2.34 -13.16
C VAL A 349 -3.86 -3.16 -12.74
N LYS A 350 -3.99 -4.48 -12.52
CA LYS A 350 -2.88 -5.36 -12.13
C LYS A 350 -1.79 -5.40 -13.21
N ALA A 351 -2.19 -5.52 -14.48
CA ALA A 351 -1.28 -5.53 -15.62
C ALA A 351 -0.62 -4.16 -15.86
N LEU A 352 -1.39 -3.07 -15.75
CA LEU A 352 -0.86 -1.71 -15.86
C LEU A 352 0.13 -1.37 -14.74
N LYS A 353 -0.11 -1.84 -13.51
CA LYS A 353 0.86 -1.75 -12.40
C LYS A 353 2.16 -2.49 -12.75
N SER A 354 2.09 -3.70 -13.31
CA SER A 354 3.29 -4.44 -13.78
C SER A 354 4.10 -3.64 -14.80
N LEU A 355 3.42 -2.99 -15.76
CA LEU A 355 4.08 -2.13 -16.74
C LEU A 355 4.74 -0.90 -16.08
N ALA A 356 4.01 -0.18 -15.22
CA ALA A 356 4.52 1.00 -14.54
C ALA A 356 5.73 0.67 -13.64
N TYR A 357 5.66 -0.42 -12.88
CA TYR A 357 6.78 -0.90 -12.06
C TYR A 357 8.00 -1.25 -12.90
N THR A 358 7.78 -1.82 -14.09
CA THR A 358 8.86 -2.14 -15.04
C THR A 358 9.52 -0.89 -15.59
N TYR A 359 8.74 0.13 -15.97
CA TYR A 359 9.29 1.41 -16.40
C TYR A 359 10.10 2.10 -15.30
N GLU A 360 9.64 2.08 -14.05
CA GLU A 360 10.43 2.60 -12.93
C GLU A 360 11.74 1.84 -12.74
N ALA A 361 11.71 0.50 -12.82
CA ALA A 361 12.91 -0.33 -12.73
C ALA A 361 13.89 -0.08 -13.90
N TYR A 362 13.38 0.33 -15.06
CA TYR A 362 14.21 0.71 -16.23
C TYR A 362 14.70 2.16 -16.16
N GLY A 363 14.35 2.92 -15.11
CA GLY A 363 14.65 4.36 -15.00
C GLY A 363 13.92 5.20 -16.06
N LYS A 364 12.73 4.74 -16.50
CA LYS A 364 11.87 5.38 -17.49
C LYS A 364 10.62 5.95 -16.83
N ASP A 365 10.80 6.73 -15.75
CA ASP A 365 9.70 7.31 -14.98
C ASP A 365 8.74 8.15 -15.84
N GLU A 366 9.24 8.83 -16.89
CA GLU A 366 8.42 9.57 -17.87
C GLU A 366 7.43 8.69 -18.65
N LEU A 367 7.79 7.43 -18.93
CA LEU A 367 6.89 6.46 -19.58
C LEU A 367 5.89 5.87 -18.59
N ALA A 368 6.21 5.86 -17.28
CA ALA A 368 5.30 5.39 -16.24
C ALA A 368 4.20 6.41 -15.90
N THR A 369 4.45 7.72 -16.05
CA THR A 369 3.48 8.78 -15.76
C THR A 369 2.10 8.56 -16.41
N PRO A 370 1.98 8.40 -17.75
CA PRO A 370 0.68 8.20 -18.38
C PRO A 370 0.00 6.88 -17.97
N ILE A 371 0.77 5.87 -17.56
CA ILE A 371 0.22 4.61 -17.05
C ILE A 371 -0.40 4.82 -15.66
N TYR A 372 0.28 5.54 -14.76
CA TYR A 372 -0.29 5.87 -13.45
C TYR A 372 -1.50 6.80 -13.54
N GLU A 373 -1.50 7.78 -14.44
CA GLU A 373 -2.68 8.61 -14.73
C GLU A 373 -3.86 7.74 -15.19
N ARG A 374 -3.60 6.76 -16.07
CA ARG A 374 -4.61 5.80 -16.51
C ARG A 374 -5.14 4.95 -15.35
N ILE A 375 -4.26 4.47 -14.46
CA ILE A 375 -4.66 3.69 -13.28
C ILE A 375 -5.55 4.50 -12.34
N VAL A 376 -5.23 5.79 -12.09
CA VAL A 376 -6.08 6.68 -11.28
C VAL A 376 -7.49 6.81 -11.89
N ASN A 377 -7.60 6.89 -13.22
CA ASN A 377 -8.90 6.96 -13.90
C ASN A 377 -9.70 5.64 -13.83
N LEU A 378 -9.01 4.49 -13.84
CA LEU A 378 -9.64 3.17 -13.74
C LEU A 378 -10.07 2.84 -12.32
N ALA A 379 -9.33 3.32 -11.31
CA ALA A 379 -9.53 3.01 -9.91
C ALA A 379 -9.53 4.28 -9.02
N PRO A 380 -10.47 5.23 -9.24
CA PRO A 380 -10.47 6.52 -8.55
C PRO A 380 -10.87 6.44 -7.06
N SER A 381 -11.35 5.28 -6.60
CA SER A 381 -11.66 5.02 -5.18
C SER A 381 -10.56 4.26 -4.45
N GLU A 382 -9.46 3.90 -5.12
CA GLU A 382 -8.33 3.20 -4.50
C GLU A 382 -7.26 4.19 -4.02
N VAL A 383 -6.59 3.84 -2.93
CA VAL A 383 -5.53 4.65 -2.30
C VAL A 383 -4.23 4.66 -3.11
N GLN A 384 -3.76 3.48 -3.53
CA GLN A 384 -2.43 3.32 -4.14
C GLN A 384 -2.23 4.15 -5.42
N PRO A 385 -3.19 4.23 -6.37
CA PRO A 385 -3.00 4.97 -7.61
C PRO A 385 -2.56 6.42 -7.41
N TYR A 386 -3.13 7.11 -6.42
CA TYR A 386 -2.78 8.50 -6.11
C TYR A 386 -1.39 8.64 -5.50
N LEU A 387 -1.00 7.70 -4.63
CA LEU A 387 0.32 7.68 -4.02
C LEU A 387 1.41 7.43 -5.07
N ASP A 388 1.19 6.46 -5.96
CA ASP A 388 2.10 6.13 -7.06
C ASP A 388 2.27 7.30 -8.02
N LEU A 389 1.16 7.92 -8.44
CA LEU A 389 1.20 9.06 -9.33
C LEU A 389 1.92 10.27 -8.71
N ALA A 390 1.67 10.57 -7.43
CA ALA A 390 2.36 11.66 -6.74
C ALA A 390 3.87 11.41 -6.64
N ARG A 391 4.28 10.17 -6.37
CA ARG A 391 5.70 9.78 -6.36
C ARG A 391 6.32 9.91 -7.74
N ASN A 392 5.66 9.41 -8.77
CA ASN A 392 6.16 9.47 -10.13
C ASN A 392 6.27 10.91 -10.63
N TYR A 393 5.27 11.79 -10.36
CA TYR A 393 5.37 13.21 -10.64
C TYR A 393 6.60 13.87 -9.99
N LYS A 394 6.92 13.52 -8.75
CA LYS A 394 8.16 13.98 -8.10
C LYS A 394 9.39 13.51 -8.88
N GLN A 395 9.45 12.23 -9.27
CA GLN A 395 10.59 11.68 -10.01
C GLN A 395 10.83 12.37 -11.35
N VAL A 396 9.76 12.69 -12.09
CA VAL A 396 9.87 13.39 -13.39
C VAL A 396 9.99 14.91 -13.26
N GLY A 397 10.15 15.45 -12.05
CA GLY A 397 10.34 16.88 -11.79
C GLY A 397 9.06 17.72 -11.78
N ASN A 398 7.88 17.09 -11.87
CA ASN A 398 6.57 17.73 -11.74
C ASN A 398 6.22 17.99 -10.26
N TYR A 399 7.11 18.66 -9.53
CA TYR A 399 7.04 18.84 -8.08
C TYR A 399 5.75 19.51 -7.61
N GLN A 400 5.20 20.45 -8.39
CA GLN A 400 3.96 21.12 -8.02
C GLN A 400 2.75 20.17 -8.09
N LEU A 401 2.66 19.31 -9.12
CA LEU A 401 1.60 18.31 -9.23
C LEU A 401 1.72 17.28 -8.11
N SER A 402 2.94 16.82 -7.84
CA SER A 402 3.24 15.94 -6.70
C SER A 402 2.80 16.55 -5.37
N ALA A 403 3.17 17.81 -5.10
CA ALA A 403 2.77 18.52 -3.87
C ALA A 403 1.26 18.70 -3.76
N THR A 404 0.56 18.98 -4.87
CA THR A 404 -0.91 19.08 -4.88
C THR A 404 -1.55 17.77 -4.44
N LEU A 405 -1.13 16.64 -5.03
CA LEU A 405 -1.65 15.33 -4.65
C LEU A 405 -1.35 15.01 -3.18
N TYR A 406 -0.12 15.21 -2.71
CA TYR A 406 0.22 14.95 -1.30
C TYR A 406 -0.59 15.82 -0.33
N LYS A 407 -0.84 17.10 -0.66
CA LYS A 407 -1.72 17.96 0.15
C LYS A 407 -3.13 17.37 0.23
N GLN A 408 -3.68 16.91 -0.89
CA GLN A 408 -5.01 16.31 -0.91
C GLN A 408 -5.07 15.00 -0.11
N MET A 409 -4.02 14.17 -0.18
CA MET A 409 -3.92 12.94 0.60
C MET A 409 -3.81 13.22 2.10
N VAL A 410 -2.91 14.12 2.53
CA VAL A 410 -2.77 14.49 3.95
C VAL A 410 -4.05 15.13 4.50
N ALA A 411 -4.75 15.89 3.67
CA ALA A 411 -6.04 16.46 4.02
C ALA A 411 -7.20 15.45 3.91
N ASN A 412 -7.00 14.23 3.39
CA ASN A 412 -8.09 13.31 3.06
C ASN A 412 -9.22 13.99 2.25
N SER A 413 -8.87 14.77 1.23
CA SER A 413 -9.83 15.55 0.43
C SER A 413 -10.14 14.96 -0.94
N ILE A 414 -9.56 13.81 -1.28
CA ILE A 414 -9.89 13.07 -2.51
C ILE A 414 -11.22 12.32 -2.27
N PRO A 415 -12.24 12.52 -3.12
CA PRO A 415 -13.55 11.89 -2.90
C PRO A 415 -13.48 10.37 -2.84
N LYS A 416 -14.11 9.76 -1.83
CA LYS A 416 -14.25 8.30 -1.65
C LYS A 416 -12.94 7.53 -1.43
N VAL A 417 -11.86 8.22 -1.04
CA VAL A 417 -10.57 7.60 -0.73
C VAL A 417 -10.17 7.98 0.69
N ASP A 418 -9.76 6.99 1.49
CA ASP A 418 -9.23 7.20 2.84
C ASP A 418 -7.73 6.85 2.89
N PHE A 419 -6.88 7.84 3.13
CA PHE A 419 -5.43 7.67 3.22
C PHE A 419 -4.93 7.36 4.64
N ASN A 420 -5.80 7.17 5.63
CA ASN A 420 -5.41 6.98 7.03
C ASN A 420 -4.44 5.80 7.22
N GLU A 421 -4.70 4.65 6.59
CA GLU A 421 -3.88 3.44 6.71
C GLU A 421 -2.46 3.61 6.13
N VAL A 422 -2.31 4.48 5.12
CA VAL A 422 -1.02 4.81 4.50
C VAL A 422 -0.51 6.20 4.92
N GLY A 423 -1.14 6.83 5.91
CA GLY A 423 -0.94 8.24 6.24
C GLY A 423 0.50 8.57 6.62
N VAL A 424 1.17 7.65 7.33
CA VAL A 424 2.60 7.78 7.66
C VAL A 424 3.47 7.82 6.40
N ILE A 425 3.19 6.96 5.42
CA ILE A 425 3.93 6.89 4.17
C ILE A 425 3.71 8.18 3.37
N VAL A 426 2.45 8.59 3.19
CA VAL A 426 2.08 9.84 2.49
C VAL A 426 2.79 11.03 3.12
N PHE A 427 2.80 11.10 4.45
CA PHE A 427 3.40 12.18 5.20
C PHE A 427 4.93 12.22 5.06
N ASN A 428 5.58 11.05 5.13
CA ASN A 428 7.03 10.91 4.93
C ASN A 428 7.46 11.30 3.51
N GLU A 429 6.69 10.91 2.49
CA GLU A 429 6.90 11.31 1.10
C GLU A 429 6.74 12.82 0.90
N PHE A 430 5.71 13.43 1.51
CA PHE A 430 5.48 14.85 1.37
C PHE A 430 6.58 15.68 2.05
N LYS A 431 7.01 15.27 3.26
CA LYS A 431 8.13 15.89 3.95
C LYS A 431 9.41 15.84 3.13
N GLN A 432 9.69 14.71 2.50
CA GLN A 432 10.84 14.55 1.64
C GLN A 432 10.77 15.51 0.44
N LEU A 433 9.64 15.59 -0.25
CA LEU A 433 9.41 16.53 -1.35
C LEU A 433 9.66 17.97 -0.92
N ILE A 434 9.10 18.39 0.22
CA ILE A 434 9.31 19.74 0.76
C ILE A 434 10.79 19.96 1.07
N THR A 435 11.45 19.01 1.73
CA THR A 435 12.85 19.13 2.16
C THR A 435 13.78 19.36 0.97
N LEU A 436 13.60 18.60 -0.11
CA LEU A 436 14.48 18.64 -1.28
C LEU A 436 14.08 19.70 -2.32
N HIS A 437 12.79 20.06 -2.39
CA HIS A 437 12.23 20.85 -3.49
C HIS A 437 11.32 22.00 -3.07
N LYS A 438 11.42 22.51 -1.83
CA LYS A 438 10.60 23.63 -1.31
C LYS A 438 10.48 24.82 -2.28
N SER A 439 11.56 25.20 -2.94
CA SER A 439 11.60 26.35 -3.87
C SER A 439 10.86 26.13 -5.18
N LYS A 440 10.42 24.89 -5.47
CA LYS A 440 9.74 24.49 -6.70
C LYS A 440 8.24 24.25 -6.50
N ILE A 441 7.71 24.49 -5.31
CA ILE A 441 6.31 24.24 -4.95
C ILE A 441 5.69 25.45 -4.25
N ASN A 442 4.38 25.62 -4.35
CA ASN A 442 3.64 26.55 -3.51
C ASN A 442 3.53 25.99 -2.08
N PHE A 443 4.32 26.56 -1.17
CA PHE A 443 4.40 26.14 0.23
C PHE A 443 3.63 27.04 1.21
N GLN A 444 2.96 28.11 0.76
CA GLN A 444 2.29 29.07 1.65
C GLN A 444 1.17 28.43 2.47
N ASP A 445 0.44 27.49 1.86
CA ASP A 445 -0.68 26.80 2.50
C ASP A 445 -0.24 25.47 3.17
N ILE A 446 1.07 25.24 3.35
CA ILE A 446 1.58 24.03 4.00
C ILE A 446 1.71 24.30 5.50
N PRO A 447 1.09 23.48 6.38
CA PRO A 447 1.23 23.61 7.83
C PRO A 447 2.70 23.69 8.26
N ASN A 448 3.01 24.62 9.16
CA ASN A 448 4.38 24.87 9.64
C ASN A 448 5.09 23.62 10.19
N GLU A 449 4.35 22.62 10.66
CA GLU A 449 4.91 21.37 11.20
C GLU A 449 5.56 20.48 10.12
N LEU A 450 5.06 20.56 8.88
CA LEU A 450 5.69 19.95 7.71
C LEU A 450 6.94 20.72 7.24
N LEU A 451 7.11 21.96 7.72
CA LEU A 451 8.21 22.85 7.36
C LEU A 451 9.36 22.87 8.42
N ARG A 452 9.25 22.10 9.50
CA ARG A 452 10.25 22.04 10.58
C ARG A 452 11.51 21.25 10.16
N VAL A 453 12.62 21.54 10.85
CA VAL A 453 13.99 21.16 10.47
C VAL A 453 14.22 19.64 10.44
N GLY A 454 14.78 19.16 9.32
CA GLY A 454 15.55 17.91 9.19
C GLY A 454 14.73 16.62 9.19
N PHE A 455 14.13 16.28 8.05
CA PHE A 455 13.63 14.92 7.81
C PHE A 455 14.71 14.10 7.13
N LYS A 456 15.24 13.09 7.82
CA LYS A 456 16.15 12.11 7.22
C LYS A 456 15.86 10.71 7.72
N LYS A 457 16.08 9.72 6.87
CA LYS A 457 16.19 8.30 7.25
C LYS A 457 17.44 7.73 6.60
N ASP A 458 18.15 6.88 7.33
CA ASP A 458 19.40 6.32 6.85
C ASP A 458 19.14 5.29 5.76
N ILE A 459 18.27 4.32 6.04
CA ILE A 459 17.76 3.37 5.05
C ILE A 459 16.24 3.30 5.14
N ARG A 460 15.60 3.29 3.97
CA ARG A 460 14.17 3.09 3.83
C ARG A 460 13.92 2.08 2.71
N LEU A 461 13.17 1.03 3.01
CA LEU A 461 12.69 0.07 2.03
C LEU A 461 11.19 0.23 1.88
N VAL A 462 10.74 0.44 0.64
CA VAL A 462 9.32 0.43 0.30
C VAL A 462 9.05 -0.79 -0.57
N VAL A 463 8.15 -1.65 -0.15
CA VAL A 463 7.74 -2.85 -0.89
C VAL A 463 6.31 -2.66 -1.38
N GLU A 464 6.07 -2.95 -2.64
CA GLU A 464 4.80 -2.75 -3.34
C GLU A 464 4.50 -3.97 -4.19
N TRP A 465 3.24 -4.39 -4.25
CA TRP A 465 2.82 -5.53 -5.07
C TRP A 465 1.62 -5.16 -5.94
N ASN A 466 1.45 -5.84 -7.07
CA ASN A 466 0.39 -5.52 -8.03
C ASN A 466 -0.94 -6.26 -7.76
N ASP A 467 -0.94 -7.25 -6.87
CA ASP A 467 -2.11 -8.08 -6.55
C ASP A 467 -2.34 -8.18 -5.03
N PRO A 468 -3.41 -7.60 -4.46
CA PRO A 468 -3.69 -7.67 -3.03
C PRO A 468 -3.91 -9.10 -2.51
N LEU A 469 -4.13 -10.09 -3.38
CA LEU A 469 -4.22 -11.51 -3.01
C LEU A 469 -2.86 -12.23 -3.00
N ALA A 470 -1.75 -11.49 -3.11
CA ALA A 470 -0.42 -12.07 -2.94
C ALA A 470 -0.29 -12.74 -1.56
N ASP A 471 0.39 -13.87 -1.50
CA ASP A 471 0.75 -14.55 -0.24
C ASP A 471 2.27 -14.67 -0.21
N PHE A 472 2.91 -13.92 0.68
CA PHE A 472 4.36 -13.96 0.82
C PHE A 472 4.84 -13.64 2.23
N GLU A 473 6.06 -14.07 2.52
CA GLU A 473 6.81 -13.74 3.72
C GLU A 473 8.09 -13.00 3.32
N LEU A 474 8.35 -11.88 3.97
CA LEU A 474 9.66 -11.22 3.97
C LEU A 474 10.39 -11.53 5.27
N GLN A 475 11.70 -11.74 5.22
CA GLN A 475 12.53 -11.80 6.42
C GLN A 475 13.66 -10.78 6.31
N PHE A 476 13.78 -9.90 7.29
CA PHE A 476 14.87 -8.94 7.39
C PHE A 476 15.94 -9.48 8.31
N ILE A 477 17.16 -9.65 7.80
CA ILE A 477 18.29 -10.20 8.54
C ILE A 477 19.29 -9.07 8.81
N THR A 478 19.62 -8.88 10.09
CA THR A 478 20.59 -7.88 10.55
C THR A 478 22.03 -8.39 10.39
N PRO A 479 23.04 -7.50 10.43
CA PRO A 479 24.45 -7.90 10.44
C PRO A 479 24.81 -8.85 11.59
N GLY A 480 24.12 -8.72 12.73
CA GLY A 480 24.24 -9.63 13.88
C GLY A 480 23.57 -11.00 13.69
N LYS A 481 23.12 -11.33 12.46
CA LYS A 481 22.39 -12.55 12.11
C LYS A 481 21.10 -12.74 12.92
N LYS A 482 20.36 -11.65 13.15
CA LYS A 482 19.01 -11.71 13.74
C LYS A 482 17.99 -11.52 12.63
N TYR A 483 16.94 -12.34 12.55
CA TYR A 483 15.92 -12.18 11.51
C TYR A 483 14.56 -11.72 12.04
N TYR A 484 13.82 -10.96 11.23
CA TYR A 484 12.51 -10.40 11.55
C TYR A 484 11.53 -10.67 10.42
N PRO A 485 10.53 -11.52 10.64
CA PRO A 485 9.56 -11.84 9.59
C PRO A 485 8.49 -10.75 9.47
N TYR A 486 8.05 -10.51 8.24
CA TYR A 486 6.83 -9.83 7.89
C TYR A 486 5.99 -10.77 7.04
N LEU A 487 4.79 -11.08 7.51
CA LEU A 487 3.88 -12.04 6.90
C LEU A 487 2.75 -11.27 6.20
N HIS A 488 2.67 -11.39 4.88
CA HIS A 488 1.55 -10.93 4.06
C HIS A 488 0.75 -12.15 3.65
N ASN A 489 -0.08 -12.65 4.57
CA ASN A 489 -0.94 -13.81 4.41
C ASN A 489 -2.00 -13.85 5.53
N LEU A 490 -2.92 -14.82 5.46
CA LEU A 490 -4.00 -14.97 6.44
C LEU A 490 -3.53 -15.27 7.87
N TYR A 491 -2.25 -15.61 8.09
CA TYR A 491 -1.68 -15.84 9.42
C TYR A 491 -1.05 -14.58 10.03
N GLY A 492 -0.58 -13.67 9.18
CA GLY A 492 0.20 -12.51 9.60
C GLY A 492 -0.66 -11.39 10.16
N ASP A 493 -1.57 -10.87 9.33
CA ASP A 493 -2.31 -9.64 9.63
C ASP A 493 -3.62 -9.60 8.79
N GLN A 494 -4.65 -10.29 9.28
CA GLN A 494 -5.93 -10.44 8.55
C GLN A 494 -6.68 -9.13 8.40
N ASP A 495 -6.65 -8.28 9.41
CA ASP A 495 -7.34 -6.98 9.38
C ASP A 495 -6.68 -6.07 8.35
N ARG A 496 -5.35 -6.05 8.30
CA ARG A 496 -4.64 -5.31 7.26
C ARG A 496 -4.93 -5.81 5.85
N LEU A 497 -4.95 -7.14 5.62
CA LEU A 497 -5.31 -7.68 4.31
C LEU A 497 -6.72 -7.25 3.88
N ARG A 498 -7.66 -7.21 4.82
CA ARG A 498 -9.01 -6.70 4.56
C ARG A 498 -8.99 -5.22 4.19
N GLN A 499 -8.25 -4.39 4.93
CA GLN A 499 -8.11 -2.96 4.65
C GLN A 499 -7.43 -2.70 3.29
N GLU A 500 -6.39 -3.45 2.96
CA GLU A 500 -5.69 -3.37 1.67
C GLU A 500 -6.64 -3.63 0.50
N ILE A 501 -7.48 -4.66 0.62
CA ILE A 501 -8.52 -4.98 -0.36
C ILE A 501 -9.62 -3.92 -0.40
N GLU A 502 -10.09 -3.45 0.76
CA GLU A 502 -11.20 -2.50 0.86
C GLU A 502 -10.84 -1.11 0.33
N GLN A 503 -9.65 -0.62 0.69
CA GLN A 503 -9.18 0.72 0.37
C GLN A 503 -8.28 0.75 -0.87
N GLY A 504 -7.88 -0.40 -1.41
CA GLY A 504 -7.10 -0.49 -2.64
C GLY A 504 -5.66 -0.02 -2.47
N PHE A 505 -4.95 -0.57 -1.48
CA PHE A 505 -3.51 -0.37 -1.35
C PHE A 505 -2.72 -1.68 -1.20
N SER A 506 -1.45 -1.65 -1.58
CA SER A 506 -0.61 -2.84 -1.65
C SER A 506 0.84 -2.43 -1.45
N ILE A 507 1.10 -1.84 -0.28
CA ILE A 507 2.37 -1.19 0.06
C ILE A 507 2.75 -1.43 1.52
N LYS A 508 4.04 -1.60 1.77
CA LYS A 508 4.64 -1.56 3.10
C LYS A 508 5.93 -0.74 3.09
N GLU A 509 6.04 0.19 4.01
CA GLU A 509 7.27 0.90 4.34
C GLU A 509 7.98 0.18 5.51
N PHE A 510 9.29 0.04 5.40
CA PHE A 510 10.20 -0.39 6.45
C PHE A 510 11.30 0.66 6.59
N ASP A 511 11.45 1.21 7.78
CA ASP A 511 12.48 2.18 8.11
C ASP A 511 13.54 1.55 9.00
N ILE A 512 14.81 1.73 8.66
CA ILE A 512 15.93 1.28 9.49
C ILE A 512 16.65 2.54 9.97
N GLU A 513 16.27 3.00 11.16
CA GLU A 513 16.93 4.10 11.89
C GLU A 513 18.02 3.52 12.79
N ASP A 514 19.17 4.20 12.89
CA ASP A 514 20.34 3.77 13.69
C ASP A 514 20.80 2.33 13.38
N ALA A 515 20.82 1.96 12.10
CA ALA A 515 21.13 0.60 11.66
C ALA A 515 22.53 0.14 12.11
N ASP A 516 22.64 -1.12 12.53
CA ASP A 516 23.95 -1.74 12.73
C ASP A 516 24.75 -1.71 11.41
N ARG A 517 26.03 -1.35 11.50
CA ARG A 517 26.94 -1.41 10.36
C ARG A 517 27.14 -2.86 9.92
N GLY A 518 27.16 -3.07 8.61
CA GLY A 518 27.40 -4.36 8.00
C GLY A 518 26.33 -4.77 6.99
N THR A 519 26.30 -6.06 6.67
CA THR A 519 25.42 -6.60 5.63
C THR A 519 24.04 -6.91 6.20
N TRP A 520 23.04 -6.22 5.65
CA TRP A 520 21.64 -6.55 5.80
C TRP A 520 21.19 -7.44 4.64
N MET A 521 20.31 -8.40 4.93
CA MET A 521 19.73 -9.26 3.90
C MET A 521 18.20 -9.21 3.99
N ILE A 522 17.56 -9.38 2.84
CA ILE A 522 16.11 -9.55 2.74
C ILE A 522 15.87 -10.90 2.11
N ASN A 523 15.20 -11.80 2.80
CA ASN A 523 14.69 -13.03 2.22
C ASN A 523 13.22 -12.87 1.85
N LEU A 524 12.78 -13.62 0.85
CA LEU A 524 11.42 -13.63 0.36
C LEU A 524 10.99 -15.09 0.11
N LYS A 525 9.81 -15.47 0.62
CA LYS A 525 9.12 -16.70 0.27
C LYS A 525 7.76 -16.35 -0.31
N TYR A 526 7.42 -16.89 -1.46
CA TYR A 526 6.09 -16.76 -2.05
C TYR A 526 5.32 -18.07 -1.85
N SER A 527 4.06 -17.97 -1.44
CA SER A 527 3.15 -19.12 -1.30
C SER A 527 1.81 -18.88 -2.01
N GLY A 528 1.75 -17.86 -2.87
CA GLY A 528 0.52 -17.46 -3.55
C GLY A 528 0.23 -18.28 -4.82
N ILE A 529 -0.95 -18.03 -5.37
CA ILE A 529 -1.47 -18.75 -6.55
C ILE A 529 -0.76 -18.29 -7.82
N GLN A 530 -0.34 -19.24 -8.67
CA GLN A 530 0.24 -18.94 -9.98
C GLN A 530 -0.80 -18.36 -10.97
N ASP A 531 -0.38 -17.38 -11.77
CA ASP A 531 -1.20 -16.61 -12.71
C ASP A 531 -0.41 -16.44 -14.00
N GLU A 532 -0.58 -17.40 -14.93
CA GLU A 532 0.24 -17.50 -16.13
C GLU A 532 0.09 -16.30 -17.08
N ILE A 533 -1.04 -15.60 -17.00
CA ILE A 533 -1.40 -14.51 -17.91
C ILE A 533 -1.06 -13.15 -17.32
N ASN A 534 -1.34 -12.95 -16.04
CA ASN A 534 -1.11 -11.69 -15.35
C ASN A 534 -0.36 -11.96 -14.03
N PRO A 535 0.98 -12.09 -14.06
CA PRO A 535 1.73 -12.58 -12.93
C PRO A 535 1.68 -11.60 -11.75
N THR A 536 1.85 -12.14 -10.55
CA THR A 536 2.05 -11.31 -9.36
C THR A 536 3.47 -10.76 -9.34
N MET A 537 3.57 -9.43 -9.35
CA MET A 537 4.82 -8.68 -9.34
C MET A 537 4.99 -8.00 -7.99
N LEU A 538 6.19 -8.11 -7.43
CA LEU A 538 6.65 -7.33 -6.28
C LEU A 538 7.70 -6.34 -6.77
N LYS A 539 7.48 -5.06 -6.52
CA LYS A 539 8.46 -3.98 -6.68
C LYS A 539 8.98 -3.62 -5.29
N TYR A 540 10.28 -3.40 -5.17
CA TYR A 540 10.81 -2.76 -3.98
C TYR A 540 11.75 -1.61 -4.35
N THR A 541 11.69 -0.57 -3.54
CA THR A 541 12.54 0.60 -3.65
C THR A 541 13.38 0.74 -2.39
N LEU A 542 14.69 0.62 -2.55
CA LEU A 542 15.66 0.88 -1.48
C LEU A 542 16.15 2.32 -1.61
N TYR A 543 15.97 3.09 -0.55
CA TYR A 543 16.51 4.43 -0.39
C TYR A 543 17.65 4.41 0.62
N ARG A 544 18.71 5.18 0.34
CA ARG A 544 19.80 5.49 1.28
C ARG A 544 19.90 6.99 1.43
N ASN A 545 20.25 7.48 2.62
CA ASN A 545 20.29 8.92 2.92
C ASN A 545 18.98 9.63 2.55
N TYR A 546 17.85 8.97 2.80
CA TYR A 546 16.53 9.44 2.41
C TYR A 546 16.22 10.81 3.03
N GLY A 547 15.80 11.77 2.22
CA GLY A 547 15.57 13.16 2.62
C GLY A 547 16.81 14.06 2.60
N LEU A 548 17.99 13.54 2.22
CA LEU A 548 19.22 14.32 2.05
C LEU A 548 19.54 14.55 0.56
N PRO A 549 20.33 15.58 0.21
CA PRO A 549 20.78 15.80 -1.17
C PRO A 549 21.61 14.64 -1.75
N THR A 550 22.17 13.78 -0.90
CA THR A 550 22.94 12.58 -1.26
C THR A 550 22.06 11.31 -1.27
N GLU A 551 20.74 11.47 -1.39
CA GLU A 551 19.81 10.34 -1.46
C GLU A 551 20.12 9.46 -2.67
N GLU A 552 20.20 8.15 -2.43
CA GLU A 552 20.25 7.13 -3.49
C GLU A 552 18.92 6.39 -3.52
N ARG A 553 18.44 6.07 -4.72
CA ARG A 553 17.21 5.31 -4.96
C ARG A 553 17.50 4.15 -5.90
N ILE A 554 17.20 2.93 -5.47
CA ILE A 554 17.33 1.71 -6.28
C ILE A 554 15.96 1.05 -6.36
N VAL A 555 15.45 0.85 -7.57
CA VAL A 555 14.18 0.15 -7.83
C VAL A 555 14.47 -1.20 -8.44
N LYS A 556 13.86 -2.24 -7.90
CA LYS A 556 13.95 -3.61 -8.43
C LYS A 556 12.57 -4.25 -8.43
N ILE A 557 12.37 -5.17 -9.37
CA ILE A 557 11.12 -5.93 -9.52
C ILE A 557 11.40 -7.44 -9.52
N VAL A 558 10.43 -8.17 -9.00
CA VAL A 558 10.44 -9.63 -8.89
C VAL A 558 9.09 -10.14 -9.34
N LYS A 559 9.10 -11.08 -10.28
CA LYS A 559 7.93 -11.91 -10.56
C LYS A 559 7.88 -12.99 -9.48
N LEU A 560 6.90 -12.91 -8.59
CA LEU A 560 6.87 -13.77 -7.39
C LEU A 560 6.74 -15.25 -7.73
N GLN A 561 6.11 -15.56 -8.86
CA GLN A 561 5.87 -16.92 -9.33
C GLN A 561 7.13 -17.63 -9.85
N ASP A 562 8.25 -16.91 -10.05
CA ASP A 562 9.55 -17.54 -10.33
C ASP A 562 10.16 -18.19 -9.07
N LEU A 563 9.58 -17.96 -7.89
CA LEU A 563 10.13 -18.40 -6.61
C LEU A 563 9.47 -19.71 -6.19
N GLU A 564 10.13 -20.83 -6.47
CA GLU A 564 9.71 -22.16 -5.99
C GLU A 564 10.08 -22.39 -4.52
N GLU A 565 11.15 -21.75 -4.06
CA GLU A 565 11.67 -21.83 -2.70
C GLU A 565 11.86 -20.44 -2.09
N LYS A 566 12.12 -20.39 -0.78
CA LYS A 566 12.56 -19.15 -0.12
C LYS A 566 13.89 -18.73 -0.75
N VAL A 567 14.05 -17.45 -1.09
CA VAL A 567 15.28 -16.91 -1.68
C VAL A 567 15.79 -15.71 -0.91
N THR A 568 17.10 -15.42 -1.00
CA THR A 568 17.63 -14.11 -0.65
C THR A 568 17.35 -13.14 -1.80
N LEU A 569 16.41 -12.24 -1.55
CA LEU A 569 15.95 -11.21 -2.48
C LEU A 569 17.03 -10.17 -2.76
N ASP A 570 17.66 -9.65 -1.70
CA ASP A 570 18.71 -8.65 -1.81
C ASP A 570 19.63 -8.69 -0.60
N SER A 571 20.82 -8.11 -0.78
CA SER A 571 21.75 -7.82 0.31
C SER A 571 22.38 -6.45 0.10
N PHE A 572 22.47 -5.68 1.17
CA PHE A 572 23.06 -4.34 1.11
C PHE A 572 23.91 -4.07 2.35
N VAL A 573 24.98 -3.31 2.16
CA VAL A 573 25.86 -2.87 3.24
C VAL A 573 25.42 -1.50 3.73
N TYR A 574 25.37 -1.33 5.05
CA TYR A 574 25.23 -0.06 5.74
C TYR A 574 26.52 0.32 6.48
#